data_AF-A0A662BG82-F1
#
_entry.id   AF-A0A662BG82-F1
#
_cell.length_a   1.000
_cell.length_b   1.000
_cell.length_c   1.000
_cell.angle_alpha   90.00
_cell.angle_beta   90.00
_cell.angle_gamma   90.00
#
_symmetry.space_group_name_H-M   'P 1'
#
loop_
_entity.id
_entity.type
_entity.pdbx_description
1 polymer ?
#
loop_
_entity_poly.entity_id
_entity_poly.type
_entity_poly.pdbx_seq_one_letter_code
_entity_poly.pdbx_strand_id
1 'polypeptide(L)'
;MKTIIKSIMILIVTSLFLTSCNQDDLKLDNEANALDIESAEKQVEIDNISEELNDIGEDIFLVYGSSVASKSSDTKKDFEGMPIPECLTITKIISNNSIHVTFDYGEGCVNRNDNFLKGKIMMTVGFDFADKAVTTDYTFDNFYFNTKKVEGEIHKTRIRKNENGFPQAIIIKDIKIIWEDEAFVTVKGERKREWIEGFDNKIWGDNVFSITGTWTITQKDGTVNTATVIEPLIRISACRFIVSGVVEINKNDRVCSLNYGSGE
;
A
#
# COMPACT_ATOMS: atom_id res chain seq x y z
N MET A 1 -60.28 52.15 -16.46
CA MET A 1 -59.53 52.82 -15.38
C MET A 1 -58.60 51.77 -14.76
N LYS A 2 -57.27 52.03 -14.72
CA LYS A 2 -56.14 51.26 -14.11
C LYS A 2 -55.76 49.91 -14.78
N THR A 3 -54.77 49.84 -15.68
CA THR A 3 -53.28 49.76 -15.59
C THR A 3 -52.69 48.35 -15.45
N ILE A 4 -52.08 47.89 -16.56
CA ILE A 4 -50.75 47.27 -16.77
C ILE A 4 -50.12 46.48 -15.59
N ILE A 5 -49.65 45.24 -15.86
CA ILE A 5 -48.29 44.72 -15.57
C ILE A 5 -48.06 43.42 -16.36
N LYS A 6 -46.95 43.39 -17.11
CA LYS A 6 -46.38 42.22 -17.80
C LYS A 6 -45.75 41.27 -16.79
N SER A 7 -45.80 39.96 -17.00
CA SER A 7 -44.68 39.08 -16.64
C SER A 7 -44.74 37.73 -17.35
N ILE A 8 -43.62 37.45 -18.03
CA ILE A 8 -43.21 36.20 -18.66
C ILE A 8 -42.38 35.44 -17.61
N MET A 9 -42.62 34.14 -17.40
CA MET A 9 -41.63 33.24 -16.77
C MET A 9 -42.02 31.78 -17.06
N ILE A 10 -41.48 31.17 -18.11
CA ILE A 10 -40.23 30.38 -18.16
C ILE A 10 -40.43 28.94 -17.65
N LEU A 11 -40.42 28.04 -18.63
CA LEU A 11 -40.33 26.59 -18.53
C LEU A 11 -38.95 26.23 -17.94
N ILE A 12 -38.92 25.64 -16.75
CA ILE A 12 -37.70 25.12 -16.14
C ILE A 12 -37.33 23.83 -16.88
N VAL A 13 -36.37 23.94 -17.80
CA VAL A 13 -35.63 22.80 -18.32
C VAL A 13 -34.53 22.52 -17.30
N THR A 14 -34.69 21.43 -16.57
CA THR A 14 -33.68 20.90 -15.66
C THR A 14 -32.50 20.39 -16.49
N SER A 15 -31.50 21.24 -16.70
CA SER A 15 -30.21 20.83 -17.25
C SER A 15 -29.51 19.97 -16.20
N LEU A 16 -29.38 18.66 -16.48
CA LEU A 16 -28.40 17.82 -15.80
C LEU A 16 -27.02 18.45 -16.05
N PHE A 17 -26.44 19.05 -15.02
CA PHE A 17 -25.00 19.31 -15.00
C PHE A 17 -24.32 17.97 -14.72
N LEU A 18 -23.90 17.30 -15.80
CA LEU A 18 -22.79 16.37 -15.74
C LEU A 18 -21.54 17.23 -15.47
N THR A 19 -21.10 17.29 -14.22
CA THR A 19 -19.78 17.82 -13.89
C THR A 19 -18.75 16.81 -14.39
N SER A 20 -18.38 16.94 -15.66
CA SER A 20 -17.10 16.47 -16.16
C SER A 20 -16.02 17.17 -15.35
N CYS A 21 -15.12 16.42 -14.71
CA CYS A 21 -13.90 17.00 -14.17
C CYS A 21 -13.16 17.64 -15.34
N ASN A 22 -13.20 18.98 -15.42
CA ASN A 22 -12.23 19.72 -16.20
C ASN A 22 -10.87 19.42 -15.60
N GLN A 23 -10.01 18.85 -16.44
CA GLN A 23 -8.61 18.59 -16.15
C GLN A 23 -7.78 19.87 -16.33
N ASP A 24 -8.32 21.01 -15.92
CA ASP A 24 -7.72 22.33 -16.08
C ASP A 24 -7.67 23.01 -14.71
N ASP A 25 -6.50 22.89 -14.09
CA ASP A 25 -5.85 23.79 -13.11
C ASP A 25 -4.95 23.04 -12.11
N LEU A 26 -4.31 21.94 -12.56
CA LEU A 26 -2.97 21.65 -12.05
C LEU A 26 -2.02 22.66 -12.69
N LYS A 27 -1.76 23.76 -11.98
CA LYS A 27 -0.61 24.62 -12.26
C LYS A 27 0.66 23.83 -11.96
N LEU A 28 1.03 22.95 -12.89
CA LEU A 28 2.39 22.47 -13.01
C LEU A 28 3.22 23.68 -13.43
N ASP A 29 4.22 24.04 -12.64
CA ASP A 29 5.26 24.94 -13.13
C ASP A 29 5.76 24.37 -14.46
N ASN A 30 5.69 25.17 -15.52
CA ASN A 30 5.97 24.78 -16.92
C ASN A 30 7.46 24.47 -17.19
N GLU A 31 8.21 24.07 -16.18
CA GLU A 31 9.62 23.67 -16.28
C GLU A 31 9.87 22.31 -15.60
N ALA A 32 8.93 21.37 -15.68
CA ALA A 32 9.27 19.96 -15.45
C ALA A 32 10.27 19.54 -16.53
N ASN A 33 11.55 19.46 -16.17
CA ASN A 33 12.56 18.95 -17.09
C ASN A 33 12.39 17.43 -17.26
N ALA A 34 12.98 16.86 -18.31
CA ALA A 34 12.87 15.42 -18.58
C ALA A 34 13.36 14.53 -17.42
N LEU A 35 14.32 14.99 -16.62
CA LEU A 35 14.86 14.27 -15.46
C LEU A 35 13.87 14.22 -14.29
N ASP A 36 13.04 15.25 -14.12
CA ASP A 36 12.01 15.30 -13.09
C ASP A 36 10.86 14.34 -13.41
N ILE A 37 10.50 14.21 -14.69
CA ILE A 37 9.50 13.24 -15.16
C ILE A 37 10.00 11.81 -14.95
N GLU A 38 11.22 11.49 -15.38
CA GLU A 38 11.81 10.16 -15.18
C GLU A 38 11.92 9.79 -13.68
N SER A 39 12.27 10.77 -12.83
CA SER A 39 12.31 10.58 -11.38
C SER A 39 10.93 10.26 -10.80
N ALA A 40 9.89 10.94 -11.28
CA ALA A 40 8.51 10.70 -10.84
C ALA A 40 7.99 9.32 -11.29
N GLU A 41 8.30 8.91 -12.52
CA GLU A 41 7.95 7.57 -13.03
C GLU A 41 8.61 6.46 -12.21
N LYS A 42 9.91 6.57 -11.93
CA LYS A 42 10.63 5.62 -11.06
C LYS A 42 10.02 5.56 -9.67
N GLN A 43 9.58 6.69 -9.11
CA GLN A 43 8.91 6.71 -7.82
C GLN A 43 7.59 5.94 -7.85
N VAL A 44 6.77 6.12 -8.90
CA VAL A 44 5.52 5.38 -9.08
C VAL A 44 5.78 3.87 -9.18
N GLU A 45 6.84 3.45 -9.89
CA GLU A 45 7.21 2.02 -9.96
C GLU A 45 7.60 1.45 -8.59
N ILE A 46 8.38 2.19 -7.79
CA ILE A 46 8.76 1.82 -6.42
C ILE A 46 7.53 1.67 -5.52
N ASP A 47 6.58 2.60 -5.65
CA ASP A 47 5.35 2.60 -4.86
C ASP A 47 4.44 1.43 -5.26
N ASN A 48 4.30 1.13 -6.56
CA ASN A 48 3.53 -0.02 -7.05
C ASN A 48 4.10 -1.36 -6.55
N ILE A 49 5.43 -1.54 -6.61
CA ILE A 49 6.10 -2.74 -6.06
C ILE A 49 5.83 -2.82 -4.56
N SER A 50 5.95 -1.70 -3.86
CA SER A 50 5.75 -1.63 -2.42
C SER A 50 4.33 -1.96 -1.99
N GLU A 51 3.33 -1.54 -2.77
CA GLU A 51 1.92 -1.82 -2.51
C GLU A 51 1.58 -3.28 -2.80
N GLU A 52 2.05 -3.85 -3.91
CA GLU A 52 1.83 -5.27 -4.21
C GLU A 52 2.40 -6.17 -3.10
N LEU A 53 3.63 -5.89 -2.64
CA LEU A 53 4.23 -6.66 -1.55
C LEU A 53 3.44 -6.51 -0.24
N ASN A 54 2.84 -5.35 0.01
CA ASN A 54 1.98 -5.15 1.15
C ASN A 54 0.66 -5.92 1.02
N ASP A 55 0.05 -5.94 -0.17
CA ASP A 55 -1.20 -6.65 -0.45
C ASP A 55 -1.04 -8.16 -0.28
N ILE A 56 0.00 -8.76 -0.87
CA ILE A 56 0.36 -10.17 -0.65
C ILE A 56 0.51 -10.45 0.86
N GLY A 57 1.07 -9.47 1.56
CA GLY A 57 1.24 -9.46 3.00
C GLY A 57 -0.01 -9.45 3.85
N GLU A 58 -0.98 -8.63 3.45
CA GLU A 58 -2.30 -8.59 4.08
C GLU A 58 -3.06 -9.87 3.79
N ASP A 59 -3.03 -10.37 2.56
CA ASP A 59 -3.70 -11.62 2.17
C ASP A 59 -3.18 -12.80 3.01
N ILE A 60 -1.86 -12.95 3.16
CA ILE A 60 -1.27 -13.98 4.04
C ILE A 60 -1.65 -13.80 5.50
N PHE A 61 -1.64 -12.58 6.01
CA PHE A 61 -2.05 -12.32 7.39
C PHE A 61 -3.53 -12.64 7.60
N LEU A 62 -4.41 -12.31 6.65
CA LEU A 62 -5.83 -12.65 6.73
C LEU A 62 -6.02 -14.16 6.78
N VAL A 63 -5.33 -14.91 5.92
CA VAL A 63 -5.43 -16.38 5.86
C VAL A 63 -4.84 -17.05 7.11
N TYR A 64 -3.62 -16.70 7.51
CA TYR A 64 -2.88 -17.48 8.51
C TYR A 64 -2.70 -16.78 9.86
N GLY A 65 -2.77 -15.44 9.90
CA GLY A 65 -2.50 -14.64 11.09
C GLY A 65 -3.74 -14.12 11.85
N SER A 66 -4.89 -13.99 11.18
CA SER A 66 -6.08 -13.31 11.73
C SER A 66 -7.08 -14.23 12.46
N SER A 67 -7.21 -15.50 12.08
CA SER A 67 -8.15 -16.47 12.71
C SER A 67 -7.89 -17.94 12.27
N VAL A 68 -8.67 -18.89 12.81
CA VAL A 68 -8.55 -20.38 12.90
C VAL A 68 -8.22 -21.16 11.60
N ALA A 69 -8.05 -20.53 10.44
CA ALA A 69 -7.70 -21.19 9.18
C ALA A 69 -6.32 -21.88 9.20
N SER A 70 -5.50 -21.65 10.24
CA SER A 70 -4.24 -22.37 10.49
C SER A 70 -4.35 -23.88 10.78
N LYS A 71 -5.55 -24.50 10.71
CA LYS A 71 -5.75 -25.91 11.08
C LYS A 71 -5.87 -26.89 9.90
N SER A 72 -6.14 -26.44 8.69
CA SER A 72 -6.12 -27.31 7.50
C SER A 72 -4.68 -27.49 7.03
N SER A 73 -4.31 -28.70 6.58
CA SER A 73 -3.09 -28.92 5.79
C SER A 73 -3.29 -28.61 4.31
N ASP A 74 -4.54 -28.43 3.86
CA ASP A 74 -4.92 -28.22 2.47
C ASP A 74 -4.84 -26.75 2.08
N THR A 75 -3.73 -26.37 1.43
CA THR A 75 -3.48 -25.01 0.95
C THR A 75 -4.58 -24.49 0.02
N LYS A 76 -5.25 -25.33 -0.78
CA LYS A 76 -6.27 -24.84 -1.73
C LYS A 76 -7.52 -24.31 -1.03
N LYS A 77 -7.87 -24.87 0.13
CA LYS A 77 -9.01 -24.42 0.93
C LYS A 77 -8.71 -23.11 1.66
N ASP A 78 -7.45 -22.89 2.03
CA ASP A 78 -7.06 -21.70 2.79
C ASP A 78 -7.19 -20.41 1.95
N PHE A 79 -7.12 -20.53 0.63
CA PHE A 79 -7.30 -19.42 -0.30
C PHE A 79 -8.61 -19.52 -1.11
N GLU A 80 -9.58 -20.31 -0.63
CA GLU A 80 -10.88 -20.43 -1.29
C GLU A 80 -11.58 -19.06 -1.36
N GLY A 81 -11.95 -18.64 -2.57
CA GLY A 81 -12.55 -17.32 -2.83
C GLY A 81 -11.54 -16.19 -3.13
N MET A 82 -10.23 -16.44 -3.02
CA MET A 82 -9.21 -15.54 -3.57
C MET A 82 -8.88 -15.93 -5.03
N PRO A 83 -8.82 -14.96 -5.96
CA PRO A 83 -8.40 -15.22 -7.32
C PRO A 83 -6.89 -15.50 -7.36
N ILE A 84 -6.53 -16.79 -7.28
CA ILE A 84 -5.14 -17.24 -7.43
C ILE A 84 -4.89 -17.59 -8.91
N PRO A 85 -3.85 -17.02 -9.53
CA PRO A 85 -3.43 -17.43 -10.87
C PRO A 85 -3.08 -18.93 -10.92
N GLU A 86 -3.49 -19.65 -11.97
CA GLU A 86 -3.23 -21.09 -12.10
C GLU A 86 -1.73 -21.46 -12.13
N CYS A 87 -0.88 -20.51 -12.55
CA CYS A 87 0.57 -20.65 -12.58
C CYS A 87 1.25 -20.51 -11.21
N LEU A 88 0.56 -20.03 -10.18
CA LEU A 88 1.13 -19.83 -8.86
C LEU A 88 1.10 -21.12 -8.05
N THR A 89 2.28 -21.62 -7.65
CA THR A 89 2.40 -22.73 -6.72
C THR A 89 2.56 -22.21 -5.30
N ILE A 90 1.65 -22.58 -4.40
CA ILE A 90 1.71 -22.20 -2.99
C ILE A 90 2.09 -23.42 -2.15
N THR A 91 3.21 -23.33 -1.44
CA THR A 91 3.64 -24.35 -0.47
C THR A 91 3.47 -23.82 0.95
N LYS A 92 3.00 -24.66 1.86
CA LYS A 92 2.82 -24.33 3.27
C LYS A 92 3.48 -25.38 4.15
N ILE A 93 4.26 -24.93 5.14
CA ILE A 93 4.87 -25.77 6.16
C ILE A 93 4.50 -25.18 7.52
N ILE A 94 3.82 -25.98 8.34
CA ILE A 94 3.40 -25.59 9.69
C ILE A 94 4.45 -26.09 10.69
N SER A 95 4.92 -25.19 11.54
CA SER A 95 5.78 -25.45 12.68
C SER A 95 5.04 -25.08 13.98
N ASN A 96 5.61 -25.36 15.16
CA ASN A 96 4.91 -25.13 16.44
C ASN A 96 4.38 -23.70 16.62
N ASN A 97 5.21 -22.68 16.33
CA ASN A 97 4.88 -21.26 16.55
C ASN A 97 4.98 -20.42 15.27
N SER A 98 5.06 -21.07 14.10
CA SER A 98 5.17 -20.37 12.83
C SER A 98 4.56 -21.16 11.68
N ILE A 99 4.15 -20.44 10.64
CA ILE A 99 3.72 -21.00 9.36
C ILE A 99 4.63 -20.41 8.29
N HIS A 100 5.32 -21.26 7.55
CA HIS A 100 6.13 -20.88 6.41
C HIS A 100 5.31 -21.07 5.14
N VAL A 101 5.18 -20.01 4.35
CA VAL A 101 4.42 -20.00 3.10
C VAL A 101 5.35 -19.57 1.97
N THR A 102 5.41 -20.34 0.91
CA THR A 102 6.17 -20.00 -0.29
C THR A 102 5.20 -19.80 -1.45
N PHE A 103 5.24 -18.62 -2.04
CA PHE A 103 4.63 -18.31 -3.33
C PHE A 103 5.69 -18.50 -4.42
N ASP A 104 5.53 -19.51 -5.26
CA ASP A 104 6.43 -19.81 -6.37
C ASP A 104 5.71 -19.52 -7.70
N TYR A 105 6.10 -18.40 -8.33
CA TYR A 105 5.58 -17.95 -9.62
C TYR A 105 6.31 -18.59 -10.81
N GLY A 106 7.28 -19.47 -10.56
CA GLY A 106 8.08 -20.14 -11.59
C GLY A 106 8.78 -19.15 -12.51
N GLU A 107 8.63 -19.34 -13.82
CA GLU A 107 9.20 -18.46 -14.85
C GLU A 107 8.33 -17.23 -15.18
N GLY A 108 7.15 -17.10 -14.59
CA GLY A 108 6.24 -16.02 -14.95
C GLY A 108 4.78 -16.34 -14.71
N CYS A 109 4.09 -15.43 -14.05
CA CYS A 109 2.69 -15.58 -13.69
C CYS A 109 2.04 -14.20 -13.54
N VAL A 110 0.94 -13.97 -14.25
CA VAL A 110 0.21 -12.70 -14.20
C VAL A 110 -0.73 -12.72 -13.00
N ASN A 111 -0.65 -11.72 -12.13
CA ASN A 111 -1.53 -11.60 -10.97
C ASN A 111 -2.85 -10.87 -11.32
N ARG A 112 -3.72 -10.70 -10.33
CA ARG A 112 -5.03 -10.03 -10.50
C ARG A 112 -4.95 -8.55 -10.91
N ASN A 113 -3.78 -7.93 -10.73
CA ASN A 113 -3.51 -6.52 -11.02
C ASN A 113 -2.79 -6.36 -12.38
N ASP A 114 -2.79 -7.41 -13.22
CA ASP A 114 -2.08 -7.49 -14.50
C ASP A 114 -0.55 -7.31 -14.40
N ASN A 115 0.03 -7.50 -13.21
CA ASN A 115 1.48 -7.51 -13.01
C ASN A 115 2.05 -8.90 -13.30
N PHE A 116 3.18 -8.94 -14.00
CA PHE A 116 3.91 -10.16 -14.31
C PHE A 116 4.91 -10.48 -13.20
N LEU A 117 4.69 -11.55 -12.44
CA LEU A 117 5.53 -11.95 -11.32
C LEU A 117 6.33 -13.21 -11.67
N LYS A 118 7.60 -13.28 -11.28
CA LYS A 118 8.49 -14.43 -11.53
C LYS A 118 9.34 -14.71 -10.28
N GLY A 119 9.76 -15.96 -10.08
CA GLY A 119 10.55 -16.36 -8.91
C GLY A 119 9.69 -16.59 -7.67
N LYS A 120 10.26 -16.39 -6.47
CA LYS A 120 9.58 -16.77 -5.22
C LYS A 120 9.56 -15.69 -4.15
N ILE A 121 8.44 -15.61 -3.45
CA ILE A 121 8.33 -14.89 -2.18
C ILE A 121 8.17 -15.94 -1.08
N MET A 122 9.04 -15.88 -0.06
CA MET A 122 9.01 -16.79 1.08
C MET A 122 8.64 -15.98 2.31
N MET A 123 7.56 -16.42 2.96
CA MET A 123 6.95 -15.70 4.06
C MET A 123 6.90 -16.55 5.30
N THR A 124 7.19 -15.96 6.45
CA THR A 124 7.04 -16.64 7.75
C THR A 124 6.06 -15.86 8.60
N VAL A 125 4.92 -16.48 8.91
CA VAL A 125 3.96 -15.95 9.89
C VAL A 125 4.33 -16.52 11.25
N GLY A 126 4.84 -15.69 12.15
CA GLY A 126 5.20 -16.06 13.51
C GLY A 126 4.12 -15.66 14.51
N PHE A 127 3.91 -16.46 15.55
CA PHE A 127 3.00 -16.15 16.64
C PHE A 127 3.79 -15.89 17.91
N ASP A 128 3.58 -14.75 18.55
CA ASP A 128 4.08 -14.46 19.90
C ASP A 128 2.90 -14.42 20.87
N PHE A 129 2.78 -15.45 21.70
CA PHE A 129 1.70 -15.57 22.66
C PHE A 129 1.92 -14.72 23.92
N ALA A 130 3.17 -14.38 24.25
CA ALA A 130 3.49 -13.54 25.40
C ALA A 130 3.08 -12.10 25.11
N ASP A 131 3.50 -11.59 23.95
CA ASP A 131 3.23 -10.21 23.54
C ASP A 131 1.93 -10.05 22.75
N LYS A 132 1.18 -11.16 22.55
CA LYS A 132 -0.05 -11.22 21.75
C LYS A 132 0.16 -10.59 20.37
N ALA A 133 1.31 -10.90 19.77
CA ALA A 133 1.75 -10.36 18.50
C ALA A 133 1.75 -11.44 17.42
N VAL A 134 1.61 -11.01 16.18
CA VAL A 134 1.80 -11.85 14.99
C VAL A 134 2.82 -11.15 14.10
N THR A 135 3.88 -11.87 13.74
CA THR A 135 4.88 -11.38 12.78
C THR A 135 4.60 -11.93 11.39
N THR A 136 5.01 -11.20 10.36
CA THR A 136 5.05 -11.66 8.97
C THR A 136 6.35 -11.18 8.37
N ASP A 137 7.27 -12.11 8.16
CA ASP A 137 8.60 -11.90 7.58
C ASP A 137 8.59 -12.27 6.10
N TYR A 138 9.29 -11.50 5.26
CA TYR A 138 9.34 -11.68 3.81
C TYR A 138 10.79 -11.78 3.40
N THR A 139 11.07 -12.74 2.52
CA THR A 139 12.34 -12.87 1.82
C THR A 139 12.07 -13.27 0.38
N PHE A 140 13.02 -13.00 -0.50
CA PHE A 140 12.87 -13.15 -1.94
C PHE A 140 13.91 -14.12 -2.49
N ASP A 141 13.47 -15.07 -3.32
CA ASP A 141 14.35 -15.96 -4.08
C ASP A 141 14.16 -15.74 -5.58
N ASN A 142 15.13 -15.05 -6.17
CA ASN A 142 15.13 -14.65 -7.58
C ASN A 142 13.79 -14.05 -8.03
N PHE A 143 13.17 -13.22 -7.17
CA PHE A 143 11.86 -12.65 -7.41
C PHE A 143 11.94 -11.41 -8.31
N TYR A 144 11.02 -11.34 -9.28
CA TYR A 144 10.85 -10.19 -10.16
C TYR A 144 9.40 -9.73 -10.13
N PHE A 145 9.23 -8.41 -10.04
CA PHE A 145 7.98 -7.72 -10.28
C PHE A 145 8.09 -7.01 -11.63
N ASN A 146 7.28 -7.44 -12.59
CA ASN A 146 7.43 -7.14 -14.00
C ASN A 146 8.86 -7.48 -14.46
N THR A 147 9.64 -6.49 -14.87
CA THR A 147 11.04 -6.68 -15.28
C THR A 147 12.06 -6.37 -14.17
N LYS A 148 11.60 -5.95 -12.98
CA LYS A 148 12.47 -5.47 -11.90
C LYS A 148 12.72 -6.57 -10.88
N LYS A 149 13.99 -6.83 -10.55
CA LYS A 149 14.36 -7.78 -9.49
C LYS A 149 14.16 -7.13 -8.13
N VAL A 150 13.62 -7.87 -7.17
CA VAL A 150 13.50 -7.43 -5.78
C VAL A 150 14.29 -8.35 -4.87
N GLU A 151 15.12 -7.75 -4.01
CA GLU A 151 15.94 -8.42 -3.00
C GLU A 151 15.74 -7.75 -1.64
N GLY A 152 16.20 -8.40 -0.57
CA GLY A 152 16.11 -7.89 0.80
C GLY A 152 15.00 -8.52 1.60
N GLU A 153 14.48 -7.78 2.58
CA GLU A 153 13.53 -8.30 3.56
C GLU A 153 12.50 -7.25 4.00
N ILE A 154 11.37 -7.76 4.48
CA ILE A 154 10.33 -6.96 5.11
C ILE A 154 9.96 -7.68 6.41
N HIS A 155 9.86 -6.93 7.51
CA HIS A 155 9.38 -7.41 8.79
C HIS A 155 8.10 -6.67 9.15
N LYS A 156 7.02 -7.40 9.41
CA LYS A 156 5.75 -6.82 9.83
C LYS A 156 5.31 -7.40 11.15
N THR A 157 5.12 -6.57 12.16
CA THR A 157 4.61 -6.96 13.48
C THR A 157 3.21 -6.40 13.68
N ARG A 158 2.25 -7.23 14.07
CA ARG A 158 0.90 -6.79 14.44
C ARG A 158 0.61 -7.14 15.89
N ILE A 159 0.07 -6.18 16.63
CA ILE A 159 -0.42 -6.38 18.00
C ILE A 159 -1.89 -6.03 18.08
N ARG A 160 -2.63 -6.75 18.93
CA ARG A 160 -4.07 -6.50 19.11
C ARG A 160 -4.38 -5.18 19.79
N LYS A 161 -3.48 -4.71 20.65
CA LYS A 161 -3.68 -3.52 21.47
C LYS A 161 -2.34 -2.91 21.83
N ASN A 162 -2.08 -1.69 21.38
CA ASN A 162 -0.94 -0.89 21.81
C ASN A 162 -1.23 -0.16 23.13
N GLU A 163 -0.30 0.69 23.56
CA GLU A 163 -0.43 1.46 24.82
C GLU A 163 -1.66 2.39 24.84
N ASN A 164 -2.04 2.93 23.68
CA ASN A 164 -3.24 3.77 23.50
C ASN A 164 -4.53 2.96 23.40
N GLY A 165 -4.42 1.64 23.35
CA GLY A 165 -5.55 0.74 23.29
C GLY A 165 -6.04 0.36 21.90
N PHE A 166 -5.29 0.70 20.85
CA PHE A 166 -5.64 0.44 19.46
C PHE A 166 -4.90 -0.77 18.88
N PRO A 167 -5.50 -1.56 17.98
CA PRO A 167 -4.74 -2.48 17.14
C PRO A 167 -3.69 -1.75 16.33
N GLN A 168 -2.49 -2.32 16.21
CA GLN A 168 -1.37 -1.66 15.56
C GLN A 168 -0.56 -2.64 14.70
N ALA A 169 -0.09 -2.17 13.55
CA ALA A 169 0.93 -2.82 12.74
C ALA A 169 2.18 -1.92 12.63
N ILE A 170 3.36 -2.50 12.78
CA ILE A 170 4.65 -1.88 12.45
C ILE A 170 5.22 -2.65 11.26
N ILE A 171 5.63 -1.94 10.21
CA ILE A 171 6.23 -2.49 9.01
C ILE A 171 7.62 -1.89 8.88
N ILE A 172 8.65 -2.72 8.96
CA ILE A 172 10.04 -2.37 8.69
C ILE A 172 10.39 -2.98 7.33
N LYS A 173 10.90 -2.17 6.42
CA LYS A 173 11.25 -2.56 5.05
C LYS A 173 12.71 -2.25 4.83
N ASP A 174 13.44 -3.19 4.23
CA ASP A 174 14.79 -2.99 3.69
C ASP A 174 14.90 -3.81 2.40
N ILE A 175 14.45 -3.22 1.29
CA ILE A 175 14.43 -3.88 -0.01
C ILE A 175 15.30 -3.15 -1.02
N LYS A 176 15.84 -3.90 -1.96
CA LYS A 176 16.56 -3.41 -3.12
C LYS A 176 15.77 -3.76 -4.38
N ILE A 177 15.50 -2.75 -5.20
CA ILE A 177 14.82 -2.91 -6.50
C ILE A 177 15.86 -2.64 -7.58
N ILE A 178 15.99 -3.57 -8.54
CA ILE A 178 17.01 -3.54 -9.59
C ILE A 178 16.31 -3.60 -10.96
N TRP A 179 16.60 -2.62 -11.81
CA TRP A 179 16.10 -2.53 -13.18
C TRP A 179 17.00 -3.32 -14.15
N GLU A 180 16.51 -3.54 -15.38
CA GLU A 180 17.20 -4.31 -16.42
C GLU A 180 18.54 -3.69 -16.86
N ASP A 181 18.69 -2.37 -16.72
CA ASP A 181 19.91 -1.61 -16.98
C ASP A 181 20.90 -1.63 -15.80
N GLU A 182 20.65 -2.47 -14.79
CA GLU A 182 21.38 -2.56 -13.53
C GLU A 182 21.33 -1.29 -12.66
N ALA A 183 20.49 -0.31 -12.99
CA ALA A 183 20.12 0.73 -12.04
C ALA A 183 19.44 0.07 -10.83
N PHE A 184 19.63 0.64 -9.65
CA PHE A 184 18.95 0.14 -8.46
C PHE A 184 18.65 1.26 -7.48
N VAL A 185 17.66 0.99 -6.64
CA VAL A 185 17.37 1.75 -5.44
C VAL A 185 17.28 0.80 -4.25
N THR A 186 17.61 1.32 -3.08
CA THR A 186 17.32 0.67 -1.80
C THR A 186 16.26 1.48 -1.07
N VAL A 187 15.18 0.82 -0.65
CA VAL A 187 14.07 1.42 0.09
C VAL A 187 14.12 0.89 1.50
N LYS A 188 14.45 1.76 2.46
CA LYS A 188 14.51 1.46 3.88
C LYS A 188 13.52 2.30 4.65
N GLY A 189 12.74 1.73 5.56
CA GLY A 189 11.86 2.55 6.37
C GLY A 189 11.02 1.79 7.36
N GLU A 190 10.40 2.56 8.25
CA GLU A 190 9.43 2.09 9.21
C GLU A 190 8.11 2.81 8.97
N ARG A 191 7.02 2.04 8.87
CA ARG A 191 5.65 2.54 8.82
C ARG A 191 4.86 1.91 9.95
N LYS A 192 4.28 2.76 10.79
CA LYS A 192 3.32 2.38 11.83
C LYS A 192 1.90 2.68 11.35
N ARG A 193 1.00 1.72 11.50
CA ARG A 193 -0.42 1.85 11.18
C ARG A 193 -1.24 1.47 12.41
N GLU A 194 -1.99 2.42 12.96
CA GLU A 194 -2.90 2.23 14.08
C GLU A 194 -4.35 2.21 13.57
N TRP A 195 -5.16 1.27 14.04
CA TRP A 195 -6.59 1.18 13.73
C TRP A 195 -7.38 1.93 14.80
N ILE A 196 -7.71 3.19 14.52
CA ILE A 196 -8.20 4.15 15.53
C ILE A 196 -9.73 4.19 15.65
N GLU A 197 -10.47 3.78 14.62
CA GLU A 197 -11.95 3.69 14.64
C GLU A 197 -12.47 2.47 13.86
N GLY A 198 -13.66 1.98 14.19
CA GLY A 198 -14.35 0.87 13.50
C GLY A 198 -13.90 -0.54 13.90
N PHE A 199 -12.78 -0.69 14.63
CA PHE A 199 -12.21 -2.00 14.96
C PHE A 199 -13.10 -2.94 15.79
N ASP A 200 -14.10 -2.41 16.47
CA ASP A 200 -15.00 -3.17 17.34
C ASP A 200 -16.33 -3.58 16.70
N ASN A 201 -16.76 -2.92 15.61
CA ASN A 201 -18.15 -3.03 15.13
C ASN A 201 -18.35 -3.95 13.92
N LYS A 202 -17.27 -4.60 13.44
CA LYS A 202 -17.25 -5.53 12.28
C LYS A 202 -17.70 -4.91 10.94
N ILE A 203 -17.85 -3.59 10.88
CA ILE A 203 -18.11 -2.88 9.64
C ILE A 203 -16.74 -2.55 9.04
N TRP A 204 -16.54 -2.89 7.76
CA TRP A 204 -15.23 -2.72 7.14
C TRP A 204 -15.01 -1.31 6.62
N GLY A 205 -16.08 -0.66 6.17
CA GLY A 205 -16.04 0.62 5.46
C GLY A 205 -15.82 1.86 6.35
N ASP A 206 -16.18 1.78 7.63
CA ASP A 206 -16.03 2.87 8.60
C ASP A 206 -14.71 2.79 9.39
N ASN A 207 -13.83 1.85 9.03
CA ASN A 207 -12.52 1.74 9.65
C ASN A 207 -11.65 2.93 9.31
N VAL A 208 -11.06 3.52 10.35
CA VAL A 208 -10.12 4.63 10.23
C VAL A 208 -8.76 4.20 10.73
N PHE A 209 -7.73 4.49 9.93
CA PHE A 209 -6.35 4.19 10.23
C PHE A 209 -5.52 5.47 10.32
N SER A 210 -4.72 5.58 11.37
CA SER A 210 -3.66 6.57 11.51
C SER A 210 -2.33 5.94 11.08
N ILE A 211 -1.61 6.59 10.18
CA ILE A 211 -0.36 6.09 9.62
C ILE A 211 0.74 7.11 9.90
N THR A 212 1.82 6.66 10.53
CA THR A 212 3.05 7.44 10.74
C THR A 212 4.24 6.65 10.22
N GLY A 213 5.38 7.31 10.03
CA GLY A 213 6.59 6.61 9.63
C GLY A 213 7.59 7.49 8.92
N THR A 214 8.72 6.88 8.60
CA THR A 214 9.78 7.48 7.80
C THR A 214 10.35 6.43 6.87
N TRP A 215 10.71 6.84 5.67
CA TRP A 215 11.42 5.98 4.73
C TRP A 215 12.45 6.77 3.95
N THR A 216 13.47 6.05 3.51
CA THR A 216 14.62 6.53 2.78
C THR A 216 14.74 5.71 1.50
N ILE A 217 14.90 6.40 0.38
CA ILE A 217 15.19 5.83 -0.92
C ILE A 217 16.61 6.26 -1.29
N THR A 218 17.51 5.30 -1.37
CA THR A 218 18.90 5.52 -1.79
C THR A 218 19.08 4.99 -3.20
N GLN A 219 19.50 5.85 -4.12
CA GLN A 219 19.80 5.50 -5.51
C GLN A 219 21.23 4.94 -5.66
N LYS A 220 21.49 4.26 -6.77
CA LYS A 220 22.81 3.68 -7.12
C LYS A 220 23.96 4.69 -7.10
N ASP A 221 23.69 5.95 -7.46
CA ASP A 221 24.66 7.05 -7.48
C ASP A 221 24.95 7.63 -6.08
N GLY A 222 24.26 7.14 -5.04
CA GLY A 222 24.35 7.64 -3.67
C GLY A 222 23.36 8.76 -3.34
N THR A 223 22.54 9.21 -4.28
CA THR A 223 21.48 10.20 -4.02
C THR A 223 20.46 9.62 -3.04
N VAL A 224 20.14 10.38 -1.99
CA VAL A 224 19.23 9.97 -0.93
C VAL A 224 18.02 10.89 -0.90
N ASN A 225 16.82 10.28 -0.96
CA ASN A 225 15.56 10.95 -0.68
C ASN A 225 15.00 10.40 0.63
N THR A 226 14.59 11.26 1.54
CA THR A 226 13.91 10.85 2.77
C THR A 226 12.49 11.41 2.76
N ALA A 227 11.56 10.64 3.29
CA ALA A 227 10.18 11.07 3.48
C ALA A 227 9.76 10.74 4.90
N THR A 228 9.15 11.71 5.56
CA THR A 228 8.74 11.62 6.96
C THR A 228 7.31 12.11 7.09
N VAL A 229 6.46 11.30 7.72
CA VAL A 229 5.11 11.72 8.08
C VAL A 229 5.21 12.65 9.28
N ILE A 230 5.04 13.96 9.05
CA ILE A 230 5.13 14.99 10.10
C ILE A 230 3.77 15.26 10.76
N GLU A 231 2.68 15.00 10.04
CA GLU A 231 1.32 14.94 10.59
C GLU A 231 0.71 13.58 10.20
N PRO A 232 0.17 12.79 11.15
CA PRO A 232 -0.32 11.44 10.88
C PRO A 232 -1.29 11.40 9.69
N LEU A 233 -1.04 10.47 8.77
CA LEU A 233 -1.90 10.29 7.60
C LEU A 233 -3.15 9.53 8.02
N ILE A 234 -4.32 10.07 7.69
CA ILE A 234 -5.60 9.43 7.99
C ILE A 234 -6.13 8.74 6.74
N ARG A 235 -6.43 7.45 6.87
CA ARG A 235 -7.05 6.65 5.81
C ARG A 235 -8.34 6.02 6.32
N ILE A 236 -9.43 6.33 5.63
CA ILE A 236 -10.74 5.72 5.85
C ILE A 236 -10.90 4.57 4.84
N SER A 237 -11.31 3.39 5.27
CA SER A 237 -11.44 2.22 4.40
C SER A 237 -12.37 2.42 3.20
N ALA A 238 -13.46 3.18 3.38
CA ALA A 238 -14.37 3.53 2.28
C ALA A 238 -13.76 4.51 1.26
N CYS A 239 -12.66 5.19 1.59
CA CYS A 239 -12.02 6.16 0.73
C CYS A 239 -10.84 5.53 -0.02
N ARG A 240 -10.77 5.78 -1.33
CA ARG A 240 -9.65 5.30 -2.16
C ARG A 240 -8.32 5.93 -1.73
N PHE A 241 -8.35 7.21 -1.36
CA PHE A 241 -7.17 8.03 -1.07
C PHE A 241 -7.04 8.35 0.43
N ILE A 242 -5.85 8.77 0.84
CA ILE A 242 -5.60 9.35 2.16
C ILE A 242 -6.38 10.67 2.25
N VAL A 243 -7.07 10.89 3.37
CA VAL A 243 -8.02 12.01 3.52
C VAL A 243 -7.41 13.21 4.25
N SER A 244 -6.35 13.01 5.05
CA SER A 244 -5.63 14.10 5.73
C SER A 244 -4.23 13.69 6.18
N GLY A 245 -3.45 14.68 6.59
CA GLY A 245 -2.09 14.55 7.10
C GLY A 245 -1.03 15.09 6.14
N VAL A 246 0.23 15.09 6.58
CA VAL A 246 1.33 15.76 5.87
C VAL A 246 2.58 14.89 5.86
N VAL A 247 3.15 14.71 4.66
CA VAL A 247 4.46 14.07 4.45
C VAL A 247 5.46 15.15 4.05
N GLU A 248 6.54 15.29 4.80
CA GLU A 248 7.70 16.05 4.38
C GLU A 248 8.63 15.14 3.56
N ILE A 249 9.06 15.61 2.40
CA ILE A 249 9.98 14.94 1.50
C ILE A 249 11.22 15.81 1.38
N ASN A 250 12.36 15.25 1.74
CA ASN A 250 13.65 15.88 1.61
C ASN A 250 14.46 15.18 0.51
N LYS A 251 14.76 15.93 -0.55
CA LYS A 251 15.54 15.51 -1.72
C LYS A 251 16.70 16.50 -1.89
N ASN A 252 17.91 16.06 -1.57
CA ASN A 252 19.12 16.89 -1.56
C ASN A 252 18.94 18.13 -0.66
N ASP A 253 19.07 19.34 -1.21
CA ASP A 253 18.89 20.62 -0.50
C ASP A 253 17.45 21.16 -0.59
N ARG A 254 16.50 20.37 -1.10
CA ARG A 254 15.11 20.78 -1.25
C ARG A 254 14.22 20.02 -0.27
N VAL A 255 13.45 20.78 0.50
CA VAL A 255 12.39 20.26 1.36
C VAL A 255 11.05 20.65 0.73
N CYS A 256 10.22 19.65 0.46
CA CYS A 256 8.87 19.81 -0.03
C CYS A 256 7.90 19.10 0.92
N SER A 257 6.66 19.56 1.01
CA SER A 257 5.62 18.88 1.79
C SER A 257 4.44 18.51 0.91
N LEU A 258 3.95 17.29 1.05
CA LEU A 258 2.69 16.84 0.48
C LEU A 258 1.63 16.85 1.58
N ASN A 259 0.65 17.76 1.45
CA ASN A 259 -0.48 17.89 2.36
C ASN A 259 -1.72 17.25 1.73
N TYR A 260 -2.32 16.27 2.42
CA TYR A 260 -3.47 15.50 1.95
C TYR A 260 -4.82 16.16 2.25
N GLY A 261 -4.82 17.38 2.80
CA GLY A 261 -6.01 18.14 3.14
C GLY A 261 -6.49 17.90 4.58
N SER A 262 -7.71 18.34 4.86
CA SER A 262 -8.30 18.38 6.20
C SER A 262 -9.34 17.28 6.47
N GLY A 263 -9.51 16.31 5.57
CA GLY A 263 -10.45 15.19 5.77
C GLY A 263 -11.89 15.46 5.33
N GLU A 264 -12.12 16.42 4.42
CA GLU A 264 -13.42 16.69 3.79
C GLU A 264 -13.58 16.01 2.42
#